data_AF-A0A7C9RD60-F1
#
_entry.id   AF-A0A7C9RD60-F1
#
_cell.length_a   1.000
_cell.length_b   1.000
_cell.length_c   1.000
_cell.angle_alpha   90.00
_cell.angle_beta   90.00
_cell.angle_gamma   90.00
#
_symmetry.space_group_name_H-M   'P 1'
#
loop_
_entity.id
_entity.type
_entity.pdbx_description
1 polymer ?
#
loop_
_entity_poly.entity_id
_entity_poly.type
_entity_poly.pdbx_seq_one_letter_code
_entity_poly.pdbx_strand_id
1 'polypeptide(L)'
;PKISVQPGLSSEIIILSFAIVVIGGLGSIEGAAVGAILVGMARAASVHLLPQAELFMIYLIMAAVLMFRPEGLFRREVARRI
;
A
#
# COMPACT_ATOMS: atom_id res chain seq x y z
N PRO A 1 -15.48 -15.41 -17.40
CA PRO A 1 -14.22 -14.65 -17.41
C PRO A 1 -14.46 -13.21 -17.91
N LYS A 2 -14.75 -12.28 -16.98
CA LYS A 2 -14.91 -10.85 -17.27
C LYS A 2 -13.67 -10.11 -16.78
N ILE A 3 -12.54 -10.32 -17.45
CA ILE A 3 -11.47 -9.34 -17.40
C ILE A 3 -11.44 -8.67 -18.77
N SER A 4 -12.48 -7.86 -19.03
CA SER A 4 -12.29 -6.75 -19.96
C SER A 4 -11.13 -5.94 -19.38
N VAL A 5 -10.06 -5.78 -20.15
CA VAL A 5 -9.01 -4.82 -19.83
C VAL A 5 -9.71 -3.46 -19.80
N GLN A 6 -10.11 -3.02 -18.61
CA GLN A 6 -10.78 -1.75 -18.43
C GLN A 6 -9.71 -0.66 -18.50
N PRO A 7 -9.95 0.40 -19.28
CA PRO A 7 -9.10 1.59 -19.24
C PRO A 7 -8.96 2.06 -17.77
N GLY A 8 -7.73 2.28 -17.30
CA GLY A 8 -7.45 2.76 -15.94
C GLY A 8 -6.91 1.73 -14.94
N LEU A 9 -6.81 0.46 -15.31
CA LEU A 9 -6.26 -0.59 -14.44
C LEU A 9 -4.80 -0.28 -14.02
N SER A 10 -3.99 0.24 -14.95
CA SER A 10 -2.61 0.65 -14.68
C SER A 10 -2.52 1.83 -13.70
N SER A 11 -3.40 2.82 -13.78
CA SER A 11 -3.43 3.92 -12.80
C SER A 11 -3.78 3.44 -11.40
N GLU A 12 -4.74 2.51 -11.27
CA GLU A 12 -5.13 1.94 -9.98
C GLU A 12 -3.96 1.17 -9.34
N ILE A 13 -3.27 0.34 -10.13
CA ILE A 13 -2.10 -0.42 -9.66
C ILE A 13 -0.98 0.53 -9.19
N ILE A 14 -0.70 1.61 -9.92
CA ILE A 14 0.36 2.56 -9.55
C ILE A 14 0.04 3.24 -8.21
N ILE A 15 -1.20 3.70 -8.03
CA ILE A 15 -1.65 4.35 -6.79
C ILE A 15 -1.53 3.37 -5.61
N LEU A 16 -2.00 2.13 -5.80
CA LEU A 16 -1.91 1.08 -4.79
C LEU A 16 -0.45 0.77 -4.43
N SER A 17 0.40 0.62 -5.45
CA SER A 17 1.83 0.33 -5.27
C SER A 17 2.54 1.45 -4.52
N PHE A 18 2.20 2.70 -4.84
CA PHE A 18 2.73 3.87 -4.14
C PHE A 18 2.31 3.87 -2.67
N ALA A 19 1.03 3.65 -2.38
CA ALA A 19 0.53 3.58 -1.00
C ALA A 19 1.25 2.48 -0.19
N ILE A 20 1.43 1.29 -0.78
CA ILE A 20 2.15 0.18 -0.16
C ILE A 20 3.61 0.56 0.18
N VAL A 21 4.32 1.19 -0.74
CA VAL A 21 5.72 1.59 -0.54
C VAL A 21 5.83 2.69 0.52
N VAL A 22 4.90 3.64 0.56
CA VAL A 22 4.84 4.69 1.59
C VAL A 22 4.57 4.09 2.97
N ILE A 23 3.63 3.14 3.06
CA ILE A 23 3.32 2.39 4.29
C ILE A 23 4.55 1.59 4.75
N GLY A 24 5.23 0.92 3.83
CA GLY A 24 6.41 0.10 4.13
C GLY A 24 7.66 0.89 4.51
N GLY A 25 7.81 2.11 3.98
CA GLY A 25 8.97 2.97 4.15
C GLY A 25 9.80 3.05 2.86
N LEU A 26 10.06 4.29 2.41
CA LEU A 26 10.83 4.58 1.21
C LEU A 26 12.27 4.05 1.35
N GLY A 27 12.68 3.16 0.45
CA GLY A 27 14.02 2.55 0.43
C GLY A 27 14.15 1.20 1.15
N SER A 28 13.05 0.64 1.65
CA SER A 28 13.05 -0.67 2.33
C SER A 28 12.22 -1.72 1.59
N ILE A 29 12.89 -2.71 1.00
CA ILE A 29 12.24 -3.84 0.32
C ILE A 29 11.44 -4.69 1.31
N GLU A 30 12.02 -4.98 2.48
CA GLU A 30 11.34 -5.73 3.56
C GLU A 30 10.11 -4.97 4.07
N GLY A 31 10.22 -3.66 4.28
CA GLY A 31 9.10 -2.81 4.67
C GLY A 31 7.97 -2.82 3.63
N ALA A 32 8.32 -2.69 2.35
CA ALA A 32 7.35 -2.76 1.25
C ALA A 32 6.67 -4.14 1.15
N ALA A 33 7.39 -5.23 1.38
CA ALA A 33 6.82 -6.58 1.37
C ALA A 33 5.78 -6.78 2.49
N VAL A 34 6.11 -6.35 3.71
CA VAL A 34 5.16 -6.41 4.84
C VAL A 34 3.97 -5.48 4.61
N GLY A 35 4.22 -4.26 4.10
CA GLY A 35 3.17 -3.32 3.72
C GLY A 35 2.23 -3.88 2.65
N ALA A 36 2.75 -4.59 1.65
CA ALA A 36 1.97 -5.21 0.59
C ALA A 36 1.05 -6.29 1.12
N ILE A 37 1.54 -7.11 2.06
CA ILE A 37 0.73 -8.16 2.70
C ILE A 37 -0.39 -7.53 3.53
N LEU A 38 -0.08 -6.53 4.37
CA LEU A 38 -1.08 -5.85 5.20
C LEU A 38 -2.17 -5.17 4.36
N VAL A 39 -1.77 -4.35 3.39
CA VAL A 39 -2.70 -3.64 2.52
C VAL A 39 -3.48 -4.61 1.64
N GLY A 40 -2.82 -5.64 1.10
CA GLY A 40 -3.46 -6.67 0.28
C GLY A 40 -4.52 -7.46 1.04
N MET A 41 -4.23 -7.86 2.29
CA MET A 41 -5.20 -8.54 3.15
C MET A 41 -6.36 -7.61 3.53
N ALA A 42 -6.09 -6.36 3.87
CA ALA A 42 -7.13 -5.39 4.19
C ALA A 42 -8.02 -5.08 2.98
N ARG A 43 -7.44 -4.97 1.79
CA ARG A 43 -8.15 -4.81 0.52
C ARG A 43 -9.02 -6.03 0.24
N ALA A 44 -8.49 -7.24 0.34
CA ALA A 44 -9.24 -8.46 0.12
C ALA A 44 -10.46 -8.55 1.05
N ALA A 45 -10.30 -8.19 2.33
CA ALA A 45 -11.41 -8.12 3.28
C ALA A 45 -12.42 -7.02 2.91
N SER A 46 -11.94 -5.84 2.49
CA SER A 46 -12.79 -4.70 2.14
C SER A 46 -13.63 -4.94 0.88
N VAL A 47 -13.06 -5.62 -0.13
CA VAL A 47 -13.78 -6.00 -1.35
C VAL A 47 -14.99 -6.89 -1.04
N HIS A 48 -14.90 -7.74 -0.01
CA HIS A 48 -16.01 -8.60 0.41
C HIS A 48 -17.06 -7.88 1.25
N LEU A 49 -16.67 -6.94 2.10
CA LEU A 49 -17.58 -6.26 3.02
C LEU A 49 -18.24 -5.02 2.40
N LEU A 50 -17.43 -4.14 1.80
CA LEU A 50 -17.84 -2.82 1.31
C LEU A 50 -17.00 -2.42 0.08
N PRO A 51 -17.35 -2.91 -1.13
CA PRO A 51 -16.56 -2.66 -2.33
C PRO A 51 -16.47 -1.17 -2.72
N GLN A 52 -17.45 -0.33 -2.34
CA GLN A 52 -17.34 1.12 -2.59
C GLN A 52 -16.35 1.83 -1.65
N ALA A 53 -16.02 1.22 -0.50
CA ALA A 53 -15.12 1.81 0.50
C ALA A 53 -13.66 1.37 0.31
N GLU A 54 -13.37 0.52 -0.68
CA GLU A 54 -12.05 -0.10 -0.89
C GLU A 54 -10.92 0.94 -1.03
N LEU A 55 -11.09 1.92 -1.94
CA LEU A 55 -10.13 3.02 -2.11
C LEU A 55 -9.96 3.84 -0.83
N PHE A 56 -11.07 4.15 -0.16
CA PHE A 56 -11.05 4.91 1.10
C PHE A 56 -10.26 4.16 2.17
N MET A 57 -10.42 2.84 2.27
CA MET A 57 -9.72 2.00 3.23
C MET A 57 -8.20 2.03 3.02
N ILE A 58 -7.74 2.01 1.76
CA ILE A 58 -6.29 2.12 1.45
C ILE A 58 -5.71 3.43 1.98
N TYR A 59 -6.37 4.56 1.69
CA TYR A 59 -5.91 5.87 2.15
C TYR A 59 -6.02 6.01 3.67
N LEU A 60 -7.04 5.43 4.29
CA LEU A 60 -7.20 5.39 5.74
C LEU A 60 -6.05 4.62 6.41
N ILE A 61 -5.70 3.44 5.88
CA ILE A 61 -4.58 2.64 6.38
C ILE A 61 -3.27 3.40 6.20
N MET A 62 -3.06 4.03 5.05
CA MET A 62 -1.89 4.86 4.81
C MET A 62 -1.79 6.02 5.81
N ALA A 63 -2.88 6.74 6.03
CA ALA A 63 -2.93 7.83 7.01
C ALA A 63 -2.68 7.32 8.43
N ALA A 64 -3.28 6.19 8.82
CA ALA A 64 -3.07 5.58 10.12
C ALA A 64 -1.60 5.17 10.30
N VAL A 65 -1.01 4.48 9.32
CA VAL A 65 0.40 4.06 9.38
C VAL A 65 1.32 5.27 9.49
N LEU A 66 1.11 6.33 8.71
CA LEU A 66 1.91 7.55 8.80
C LEU A 66 1.72 8.29 10.13
N MET A 67 0.52 8.24 10.72
CA MET A 67 0.25 8.83 12.03
C MET A 67 0.99 8.10 13.16
N PHE A 68 1.07 6.76 13.10
CA PHE A 68 1.74 5.96 14.12
C PHE A 68 3.25 5.79 13.86
N ARG A 69 3.67 5.82 12.60
CA ARG A 69 5.05 5.59 12.13
C ARG A 69 5.30 6.44 10.87
N PRO A 70 5.60 7.75 11.02
CA PRO A 70 5.79 8.68 9.89
C PRO A 70 6.96 8.32 8.98
N GLU A 71 7.85 7.43 9.45
CA GLU A 71 9.00 6.94 8.71
C GLU A 71 8.74 5.66 7.90
N GLY A 72 7.52 5.09 8.00
CA GLY A 72 7.17 3.77 7.48
C GLY A 72 7.52 2.62 8.43
N LEU A 73 7.11 1.40 8.08
CA LEU A 73 7.26 0.22 8.93
C LEU A 73 8.72 -0.14 9.25
N PHE A 74 9.61 -0.01 8.27
CA PHE A 74 11.03 -0.32 8.41
C PHE A 74 11.88 0.67 7.61
N ARG A 75 12.24 1.82 8.18
CA ARG A 75 13.21 2.73 7.57
C ARG A 75 14.62 2.12 7.67
N ARG A 76 15.16 1.61 6.56
CA ARG A 76 16.61 1.42 6.41
C ARG A 76 17.18 2.76 5.97
N GLU A 77 17.71 3.51 6.92
CA GLU A 77 18.65 4.58 6.59
C GLU A 77 19.79 3.87 5.84
N VAL A 78 19.89 4.10 4.53
CA VAL A 78 21.00 3.59 3.72
C VAL A 78 22.24 4.18 4.35
N ALA A 79 22.89 3.39 5.22
CA ALA A 79 24.11 3.74 5.91
C ALA A 79 25.06 4.20 4.82
N ARG A 80 25.26 5.52 4.75
CA ARG A 80 26.01 6.18 3.70
C ARG A 80 27.42 5.61 3.76
N ARG A 81 27.71 4.61 2.91
CA ARG A 81 29.07 4.11 2.72
C ARG A 81 29.80 5.19 1.91
N ILE A 82 30.44 6.07 2.68
CA ILE A 82 31.62 6.84 2.29
C ILE A 82 32.73 5.91 1.84
#